data_AF-X0VQF6-F1
#
_entry.id   AF-X0VQF6-F1
#
_cell.length_a   1.000
_cell.length_b   1.000
_cell.length_c   1.000
_cell.angle_alpha   90.00
_cell.angle_beta   90.00
_cell.angle_gamma   90.00
#
_symmetry.space_group_name_H-M   'P 1'
#
loop_
_entity.id
_entity.type
_entity.pdbx_description
1 polymer ?
#
loop_
_entity_poly.entity_id
_entity_poly.type
_entity_poly.pdbx_seq_one_letter_code
_entity_poly.pdbx_strand_id
1 'polypeptide(L)' 'MEVRRGFSQREKYKDVILTIGFYDGIHKGHQEIIRYVTDRAKRRRGKSCIVTFAS' A
#
# COMPACT_ATOMS: atom_id res chain seq x y z
N MET A 1 -1.87 6.91 9.14
CA MET A 1 -2.05 6.64 7.70
C MET A 1 -1.83 7.96 6.98
N GLU A 2 -1.08 7.95 5.89
CA GLU A 2 -0.80 9.13 5.06
C GLU A 2 -1.39 8.88 3.66
N VAL A 3 -2.08 9.86 3.09
CA VAL A 3 -2.67 9.76 1.75
C VAL A 3 -1.98 10.75 0.84
N ARG A 4 -1.49 10.27 -0.30
CA ARG A 4 -0.82 11.07 -1.34
C ARG A 4 -1.57 10.89 -2.65
N ARG A 5 -1.71 11.97 -3.42
CA ARG A 5 -2.30 11.95 -4.76
C ARG A 5 -1.18 12.16 -5.77
N GLY A 6 -1.01 11.19 -6.68
CA GLY A 6 0.08 11.18 -7.64
C GLY A 6 1.44 10.81 -7.02
N PHE A 7 2.46 10.71 -7.89
CA PHE A 7 3.84 10.40 -7.49
C PHE A 7 4.78 11.45 -8.06
N SER A 8 5.61 12.05 -7.20
CA SER A 8 6.71 12.92 -7.64
C SER A 8 7.93 12.07 -7.96
N GLN A 9 8.53 12.26 -9.14
CA GLN A 9 9.79 11.58 -9.50
C GLN A 9 10.97 11.95 -8.58
N ARG A 10 10.86 13.05 -7.83
CA ARG A 10 11.91 13.51 -6.91
C ARG A 10 11.87 12.81 -5.55
N GLU A 11 10.78 12.11 -5.22
CA GLU A 11 10.65 11.43 -3.93
C GLU A 11 11.27 10.04 -3.96
N LYS A 12 12.23 9.82 -3.06
CA LYS A 12 12.81 8.50 -2.84
C LYS A 12 12.06 7.80 -1.71
N TYR A 13 11.39 6.70 -2.06
CA TYR A 13 10.76 5.82 -1.10
C TYR A 13 11.72 4.66 -0.79
N LYS A 14 12.16 4.55 0.47
CA LYS A 14 12.98 3.41 0.94
C LYS A 14 12.11 2.41 1.68
N ASP A 15 12.37 1.12 1.45
CA ASP A 15 11.80 -0.01 2.17
C ASP A 15 10.25 0.00 2.25
N VAL A 16 9.62 0.19 1.09
CA VAL A 16 8.15 0.12 0.96
C VAL A 16 7.74 -1.24 0.43
N ILE A 17 6.80 -1.88 1.11
CA ILE A 17 6.06 -3.04 0.59
C ILE A 17 4.70 -2.51 0.16
N LEU A 18 4.40 -2.61 -1.12
CA LEU A 18 3.17 -2.04 -1.69
C LEU A 18 2.25 -3.11 -2.26
N THR A 19 0.99 -2.72 -2.40
CA THR A 19 0.00 -3.42 -3.21
C THR A 19 -0.82 -2.41 -4.00
N ILE A 20 -1.32 -2.83 -5.15
CA ILE A 20 -1.99 -1.98 -6.13
C ILE A 20 -3.32 -2.63 -6.51
N GLY A 21 -4.39 -1.86 -6.49
CA GLY A 21 -5.72 -2.31 -6.90
C GLY A 21 -6.78 -1.23 -6.71
N PHE A 22 -7.98 -1.44 -7.22
CA PHE A 22 -9.10 -0.51 -7.02
C PHE A 22 -9.58 -0.47 -5.56
N TYR A 23 -9.49 -1.60 -4.85
CA TYR A 23 -9.89 -1.70 -3.44
C TYR A 23 -11.33 -1.26 -3.16
N ASP A 24 -12.21 -1.28 -4.16
CA ASP A 24 -13.63 -0.99 -3.98
C ASP A 24 -14.29 -2.09 -3.13
N GLY A 25 -15.11 -1.69 -2.15
CA GLY A 25 -15.84 -2.58 -1.25
C GLY A 25 -15.04 -3.41 -0.23
N ILE A 26 -13.70 -3.31 -0.16
CA ILE A 26 -12.79 -3.96 0.84
C ILE A 26 -13.31 -5.32 1.40
N HIS A 27 -13.62 -6.26 0.51
CA HIS A 27 -14.09 -7.60 0.91
C HIS A 27 -12.93 -8.47 1.44
N LYS A 28 -13.24 -9.72 1.84
CA LYS A 28 -12.26 -10.64 2.47
C LYS A 28 -10.95 -10.79 1.69
N GLY A 29 -11.04 -10.94 0.36
CA GLY A 29 -9.84 -10.95 -0.51
C GLY A 29 -8.95 -9.72 -0.38
N HIS A 30 -9.52 -8.51 -0.38
CA HIS A 30 -8.74 -7.28 -0.15
C HIS A 30 -8.12 -7.26 1.24
N GLN A 31 -8.85 -7.69 2.26
CA GLN A 31 -8.36 -7.74 3.64
C GLN A 31 -7.14 -8.66 3.78
N GLU A 32 -7.15 -9.83 3.12
CA GLU A 32 -6.01 -10.75 3.11
C GLU A 32 -4.76 -10.13 2.45
N ILE A 33 -4.94 -9.40 1.34
CA ILE A 33 -3.83 -8.71 0.67
C ILE A 33 -3.26 -7.61 1.58
N ILE A 34 -4.13 -6.79 2.18
CA ILE A 34 -3.71 -5.70 3.09
C ILE A 34 -2.97 -6.27 4.31
N ARG A 35 -3.47 -7.37 4.89
CA ARG A 35 -2.83 -8.07 6.00
C ARG A 35 -1.45 -8.57 5.61
N TYR A 36 -1.34 -9.26 4.46
CA TYR A 36 -0.07 -9.78 3.95
C TYR A 36 0.99 -8.68 3.77
N VAL A 37 0.63 -7.57 3.13
CA VAL A 37 1.53 -6.44 2.87
C VAL A 37 1.97 -5.78 4.17
N THR A 38 1.06 -5.62 5.12
CA THR A 38 1.34 -5.04 6.44
C THR A 38 2.31 -5.93 7.24
N ASP A 39 2.07 -7.24 7.27
CA ASP A 39 2.94 -8.20 7.98
C ASP A 39 4.34 -8.30 7.35
N ARG A 40 4.43 -8.18 6.02
CA ARG A 40 5.70 -8.14 5.31
C ARG A 40 6.48 -6.86 5.57
N ALA A 41 5.81 -5.70 5.57
CA ALA A 41 6.43 -4.41 5.88
C ALA A 41 7.00 -4.41 7.31
N LYS A 42 6.21 -4.87 8.30
CA LYS A 42 6.65 -5.01 9.70
C LYS A 42 7.91 -5.86 9.81
N ARG A 43 7.91 -7.05 9.19
CA ARG A 43 9.08 -7.96 9.21
C ARG A 43 10.34 -7.36 8.60
N ARG A 44 10.20 -6.45 7.63
CA ARG A 44 11.33 -5.77 6.98
C ARG A 44 11.69 -4.43 7.61
N ARG A 45 11.03 -4.03 8.72
CA ARG A 45 11.14 -2.67 9.31
C ARG A 45 10.88 -1.57 8.27
N GLY A 46 9.99 -1.86 7.32
CA GLY A 46 9.59 -0.97 6.23
C GLY A 46 8.18 -0.41 6.40
N LYS A 47 7.70 0.33 5.40
CA LYS A 47 6.32 0.87 5.35
C LYS A 47 5.43 0.01 4.44
N SER A 48 4.19 -0.23 4.84
CA SER A 48 3.16 -0.75 3.94
C SER A 48 2.51 0.41 3.17
N CYS A 49 2.18 0.18 1.90
CA CYS A 49 1.54 1.16 1.04
C CYS A 49 0.43 0.50 0.20
N ILE A 50 -0.68 1.20 0.04
CA ILE A 50 -1.72 0.85 -0.91
C ILE A 50 -1.71 1.94 -1.99
N VAL A 51 -1.57 1.52 -3.24
CA VAL A 51 -1.83 2.37 -4.39
C VAL A 51 -3.22 2.01 -4.90
N THR A 52 -4.11 2.99 -4.87
CA THR A 52 -5.46 2.84 -5.42
C THR A 52 -5.73 3.93 -6.45
N PHE A 53 -6.80 3.74 -7.20
CA PHE A 53 -7.24 4.64 -8.25
C PHE A 53 -8.45 5.40 -7.73
N ALA A 54 -8.35 6.73 -7.70
CA ALA A 54 -9.53 7.56 -7.56
C ALA A 54 -10.20 7.61 -8.93
N SER A 55 -11.43 7.11 -9.02
CA SER A 55 -12.33 7.41 -10.12
C SER A 55 -12.66 8.90 -10.18
#